data_AF-A0A6C1KJ37-F1
#
_entry.id   AF-A0A6C1KJ37-F1
#
_cell.length_a   1.000
_cell.length_b   1.000
_cell.length_c   1.000
_cell.angle_alpha   90.00
_cell.angle_beta   90.00
_cell.angle_gamma   90.00
#
_symmetry.space_group_name_H-M   'P 1'
#
loop_
_entity.id
_entity.type
_entity.pdbx_description
1 polymer ?
#
loop_
_entity_poly.entity_id
_entity_poly.type
_entity_poly.pdbx_seq_one_letter_code
_entity_poly.pdbx_strand_id
1 'polypeptide(L)'
;MVVDDVRFPNEVEAIRALGGVVIEITTAAAANPATLQHVSEWGLLDWDFSIINPMNPSFFDALDLLVADSVRPVEANFIGEMGE
;
A
#
# COMPACT_ATOMS: atom_id res chain seq x y z
N MET A 1 9.30 4.30 -7.40
CA MET A 1 8.29 4.38 -8.49
C MET A 1 6.93 4.27 -7.84
N VAL A 2 5.93 5.04 -8.27
CA VAL A 2 4.58 5.03 -7.70
C VAL A 2 3.58 4.73 -8.81
N VAL A 3 2.60 3.87 -8.54
CA VAL A 3 1.45 3.58 -9.40
C VAL A 3 0.22 3.94 -8.59
N ASP A 4 -0.52 4.96 -9.02
CA ASP A 4 -1.54 5.64 -8.22
C ASP A 4 -2.98 5.26 -8.59
N ASP A 5 -3.22 4.67 -9.76
CA ASP A 5 -4.55 4.28 -10.24
C ASP A 5 -4.71 2.76 -10.42
N VAL A 6 -4.33 1.99 -9.39
CA VAL A 6 -4.52 0.53 -9.36
C VAL A 6 -6.01 0.23 -9.15
N ARG A 7 -6.63 -0.48 -10.10
CA ARG A 7 -8.07 -0.78 -10.12
C ARG A 7 -8.39 -2.26 -10.26
N PHE A 8 -7.42 -3.09 -10.63
CA PHE A 8 -7.65 -4.50 -10.95
C PHE A 8 -6.70 -5.46 -10.20
N PRO A 9 -7.18 -6.66 -9.84
CA PRO A 9 -6.36 -7.66 -9.12
C PRO A 9 -5.07 -8.05 -9.86
N ASN A 10 -5.09 -8.12 -11.19
CA ASN A 10 -3.90 -8.44 -11.99
C ASN A 10 -2.81 -7.36 -11.90
N GLU A 11 -3.18 -6.11 -11.61
CA GLU A 11 -2.21 -5.03 -11.38
C GLU A 11 -1.54 -5.19 -10.01
N VAL A 12 -2.32 -5.55 -8.99
CA VAL A 12 -1.80 -5.89 -7.64
C VAL A 12 -0.81 -7.06 -7.72
N GLU A 13 -1.17 -8.12 -8.44
CA GLU A 13 -0.28 -9.27 -8.66
C GLU A 13 1.03 -8.87 -9.35
N ALA A 14 0.95 -8.03 -10.39
CA ALA A 14 2.13 -7.54 -11.10
C ALA A 14 3.04 -6.67 -10.21
N ILE A 15 2.45 -5.78 -9.39
CA ILE A 15 3.20 -4.95 -8.44
C ILE A 15 3.96 -5.82 -7.44
N ARG A 16 3.28 -6.82 -6.86
CA ARG A 16 3.89 -7.76 -5.91
C ARG A 16 4.97 -8.62 -6.54
N ALA A 17 4.78 -9.09 -7.77
CA ALA A 17 5.79 -9.85 -8.50
C ALA A 17 7.09 -9.05 -8.74
N LEU A 18 7.02 -7.72 -8.75
CA LEU A 18 8.16 -6.81 -8.85
C LEU A 18 8.73 -6.41 -7.48
N GLY A 19 8.24 -6.98 -6.38
CA GLY A 19 8.65 -6.64 -5.02
C GLY A 19 8.07 -5.32 -4.50
N GLY A 20 7.04 -4.79 -5.17
CA GLY A 20 6.30 -3.63 -4.69
C GLY A 20 5.28 -4.00 -3.61
N VAL A 21 4.79 -2.98 -2.92
CA VAL A 21 3.72 -3.07 -1.92
C VAL A 21 2.49 -2.29 -2.40
N VAL A 22 1.31 -2.76 -2.02
CA VAL A 22 0.02 -2.11 -2.34
C VAL A 22 -0.53 -1.44 -1.09
N ILE A 23 -0.80 -0.14 -1.19
CA ILE A 23 -1.29 0.68 -0.09
C ILE A 23 -2.66 1.23 -0.47
N GLU A 24 -3.68 0.87 0.31
CA GLU A 24 -5.01 1.45 0.20
C GLU A 24 -5.06 2.78 0.99
N ILE A 25 -5.66 3.82 0.40
CA ILE A 25 -5.94 5.07 1.10
C ILE A 25 -7.44 5.32 1.08
N THR A 26 -8.08 5.29 2.24
CA THR A 26 -9.53 5.52 2.38
C THR A 26 -9.79 6.78 3.20
N THR A 27 -10.86 7.52 2.90
CA THR A 27 -11.26 8.65 3.76
C THR A 27 -12.04 8.15 4.98
N ALA A 28 -11.90 8.81 6.14
CA ALA A 28 -12.67 8.47 7.35
C ALA A 28 -14.20 8.63 7.15
N ALA A 29 -14.62 9.49 6.22
CA ALA A 29 -15.99 9.50 5.74
C ALA A 29 -16.19 8.27 4.84
N ALA A 30 -17.09 7.36 5.23
CA ALA A 30 -17.48 6.23 4.38
C ALA A 30 -17.87 6.76 3.00
N ALA A 31 -17.26 6.20 1.94
CA ALA A 31 -17.71 6.47 0.59
C ALA A 31 -19.21 6.17 0.53
N ASN A 32 -20.02 7.12 0.10
CA ASN A 32 -21.46 6.94 0.01
C ASN A 32 -21.72 5.75 -0.94
N PRO A 33 -22.24 4.61 -0.46
CA PRO A 33 -22.40 3.42 -1.30
C PRO A 33 -23.32 3.68 -2.50
N ALA A 34 -24.17 4.71 -2.41
CA ALA A 34 -25.10 5.09 -3.47
C ALA A 34 -24.42 5.74 -4.70
N THR A 35 -23.18 6.20 -4.60
CA THR A 35 -22.43 6.82 -5.71
C THR A 35 -21.42 5.87 -6.37
N LEU A 36 -21.20 4.67 -5.83
CA LEU A 36 -20.25 3.69 -6.33
C LEU A 36 -21.01 2.61 -7.11
N GLN A 37 -21.20 2.78 -8.42
CA GLN A 37 -22.05 1.91 -9.24
C GLN A 37 -21.25 1.09 -10.28
N HIS A 38 -19.97 1.36 -10.49
CA HIS A 38 -19.16 0.66 -11.49
C HIS A 38 -18.23 -0.39 -10.86
N VAL A 39 -18.00 -1.52 -11.54
CA VAL A 39 -17.19 -2.64 -11.01
C VAL A 39 -15.75 -2.26 -10.63
N SER A 40 -15.21 -1.22 -11.27
CA SER A 40 -13.91 -0.59 -10.96
C SER A 40 -13.90 0.23 -9.66
N GLU A 41 -15.06 0.48 -9.07
CA GLU A 41 -15.26 1.19 -7.80
C GLU A 41 -15.57 0.23 -6.63
N TRP A 42 -15.79 -1.06 -6.95
CA TRP A 42 -16.09 -2.14 -6.01
C TRP A 42 -14.89 -3.03 -5.72
N GLY A 43 -13.75 -2.75 -6.34
CA GLY A 43 -12.56 -3.58 -6.26
C GLY A 43 -12.07 -3.66 -4.82
N LEU A 44 -12.50 -4.69 -4.10
CA LEU A 44 -11.81 -5.26 -2.96
C LEU A 44 -10.48 -5.82 -3.50
N LEU A 45 -9.55 -4.92 -3.77
CA LEU A 45 -8.18 -5.25 -4.07
C LEU A 45 -7.55 -5.81 -2.79
N ASP A 46 -6.61 -6.72 -2.93
CA ASP A 46 -5.82 -7.15 -1.79
C ASP A 46 -4.71 -6.12 -1.57
N TRP A 47 -4.66 -5.51 -0.39
CA TRP A 47 -3.68 -4.50 -0.02
C TRP A 47 -2.80 -4.98 1.13
N ASP A 48 -1.54 -4.57 1.11
CA ASP A 48 -0.58 -4.92 2.17
C ASP A 48 -0.73 -3.96 3.36
N PHE A 49 -1.12 -2.71 3.09
CA PHE A 49 -1.37 -1.69 4.10
C PHE A 49 -2.61 -0.88 3.76
N SER A 50 -3.29 -0.35 4.79
CA SER A 50 -4.41 0.59 4.62
C SER A 50 -4.18 1.82 5.50
N ILE A 51 -4.34 3.00 4.92
CA ILE A 51 -4.26 4.30 5.60
C ILE A 51 -5.62 4.97 5.54
N ILE A 52 -6.15 5.33 6.70
CA ILE A 52 -7.33 6.18 6.79
C ILE A 52 -6.85 7.64 6.74
N ASN A 53 -7.22 8.37 5.68
CA ASN A 53 -7.02 9.80 5.54
C ASN A 53 -8.05 10.57 6.39
N PRO A 54 -7.62 11.25 7.48
CA PRO A 54 -8.50 12.04 8.34
C PRO A 54 -8.84 13.42 7.74
N MET A 55 -8.44 13.69 6.49
CA MET A 55 -8.66 14.95 5.77
C MET A 55 -8.00 16.16 6.45
N ASN A 56 -6.83 15.95 7.04
CA ASN A 56 -6.04 17.01 7.67
C ASN A 56 -4.51 16.73 7.50
N PRO A 57 -3.63 17.69 7.84
CA PRO A 57 -2.18 17.55 7.60
C PRO A 57 -1.51 16.35 8.25
N SER A 58 -2.06 15.77 9.33
CA SER A 58 -1.49 14.59 10.00
C SER A 58 -1.48 13.34 9.11
N PHE A 59 -2.18 13.38 7.97
CA PHE A 59 -2.10 12.33 6.95
C PHE A 59 -0.67 12.13 6.44
N PHE A 60 0.08 13.21 6.25
CA PHE A 60 1.45 13.12 5.73
C PHE A 60 2.40 12.49 6.75
N ASP A 61 2.21 12.75 8.05
CA ASP A 61 3.00 12.10 9.10
C ASP A 61 2.79 10.57 9.12
N ALA A 62 1.55 10.12 8.89
CA ALA A 62 1.25 8.68 8.79
C ALA A 62 1.87 8.05 7.54
N LEU A 63 1.88 8.77 6.42
CA LEU A 63 2.50 8.33 5.17
C LEU A 63 4.02 8.21 5.31
N ASP A 64 4.66 9.19 5.93
CA ASP A 64 6.13 9.20 6.16
C ASP A 64 6.57 8.01 7.02
N LEU A 65 5.81 7.68 8.07
CA LEU A 65 6.06 6.51 8.91
C LEU A 65 5.95 5.19 8.13
N LEU A 66 4.93 5.07 7.27
CA LEU A 66 4.73 3.86 6.47
C LEU A 66 5.84 3.67 5.42
N VAL A 67 6.25 4.76 4.76
CA VAL A 67 7.36 4.72 3.80
C VAL A 67 8.67 4.36 4.50
N ALA A 68 8.92 4.89 5.70
CA ALA A 68 10.11 4.52 6.47
C ALA A 68 10.14 3.03 6.85
N ASP A 69 9.00 2.42 7.15
CA ASP A 69 8.93 0.99 7.52
C ASP A 69 8.98 0.05 6.30
N SER A 70 8.40 0.45 5.17
CA SER A 70 8.37 -0.33 3.92
C SER A 70 9.67 -0.27 3.11
N VAL A 71 10.56 0.68 3.40
CA VAL A 71 11.88 0.86 2.75
C VAL A 71 13.02 0.26 3.58
N ARG A 72 12.76 -0.67 4.51
CA ARG A 72 13.85 -1.42 5.17
C ARG A 72 14.68 -2.13 4.08
N PRO A 73 15.99 -1.85 3.97
CA PRO A 73 16.82 -2.50 2.97
C PRO A 73 16.78 -4.02 3.18
N VAL A 74 16.77 -4.79 2.09
CA VAL A 74 16.96 -6.25 2.08
C VAL A 74 18.42 -6.63 2.44
N GLU A 75 19.11 -5.79 3.23
CA GLU A 75 20.48 -5.99 3.68
C GLU A 75 20.53 -6.12 5.19
N ALA A 76 20.11 -7.27 5.69
CA ALA A 76 20.69 -7.86 6.89
C ALA A 76 20.41 -9.37 6.96
N ASN A 77 20.61 -10.09 5.85
CA ASN A 77 21.05 -11.47 5.99
C ASN A 77 22.51 -11.41 6.44
N PHE A 78 22.73 -11.29 7.75
CA PHE A 78 23.99 -11.69 8.35
C PHE A 78 24.14 -13.19 8.11
N ILE A 79 24.72 -13.55 6.96
CA ILE A 79 25.32 -14.86 6.75
C ILE A 79 26.61 -14.84 7.56
N GLY A 80 26.48 -15.05 8.87
CA GLY A 80 27.59 -15.44 9.72
C GLY A 80 27.81 -16.95 9.57
N GLU A 81 28.19 -17.40 8.39
CA GLU A 81 28.82 -18.72 8.23
C GLU A 81 30.33 -18.58 8.44
N MET A 82 30.80 -19.26 9.49
CA MET A 82 32.06 -20.03 9.60
C MET A 82 33.43 -19.35 9.50
N GLY A 83 34.27 -19.66 10.50
CA GLY A 83 35.73 -19.46 10.56
C GLY A 83 36.08 -18.41 11.63
N GLU A 84 36.74 -18.71 12.75
CA GLU A 84 37.74 -19.75 13.08
C GLU A 84 37.55 -20.28 14.52
#